data_AF-A0A8T4Z4N9-F1
#
_entry.id   AF-A0A8T4Z4N9-F1
#
_cell.length_a   1.000
_cell.length_b   1.000
_cell.length_c   1.000
_cell.angle_alpha   90.00
_cell.angle_beta   90.00
_cell.angle_gamma   90.00
#
_symmetry.space_group_name_H-M   'P 1'
#
loop_
_entity.id
_entity.type
_entity.pdbx_description
1 polymer ?
#
loop_
_entity_poly.entity_id
_entity_poly.type
_entity_poly.pdbx_seq_one_letter_code
_entity_poly.pdbx_strand_id
1 'polypeptide(L)' 'MSRTKQYVCRSCGLSLTHQELIEIREKSRERFEASMDEDEREKMRKEYLRWWLSKKK' A
#
# COMPACT_ATOMS: atom_id res chain seq x y z
N MET A 1 -9.13 30.96 1.40
CA MET A 1 -9.50 29.65 1.96
C MET A 1 -8.94 28.56 1.05
N SER A 2 -7.99 27.75 1.52
CA SER A 2 -7.43 26.63 0.76
C SER A 2 -8.51 25.57 0.55
N ARG A 3 -8.83 25.22 -0.70
CA ARG A 3 -9.74 24.12 -1.02
C ARG A 3 -8.97 22.81 -0.93
N THR A 4 -9.07 22.13 0.20
CA THR A 4 -8.48 20.78 0.34
C THR A 4 -9.21 19.84 -0.61
N LYS A 5 -8.46 19.18 -1.51
CA LYS A 5 -9.04 18.18 -2.42
C LYS A 5 -9.59 17.01 -1.59
N GLN A 6 -10.86 16.68 -1.82
CA GLN A 6 -11.53 15.52 -1.25
C GLN A 6 -11.50 14.38 -2.26
N TYR A 7 -11.18 13.18 -1.79
CA TYR A 7 -11.14 11.94 -2.57
C TYR A 7 -12.32 11.07 -2.14
N VAL A 8 -13.06 10.53 -3.11
CA VAL A 8 -14.21 9.66 -2.82
C VAL A 8 -13.89 8.24 -3.26
N CYS A 9 -14.05 7.28 -2.36
CA CYS A 9 -13.90 5.87 -2.65
C CYS A 9 -15.03 5.39 -3.57
N ARG A 10 -14.66 4.76 -4.69
CA ARG A 10 -15.63 4.30 -5.71
C ARG A 10 -16.48 3.10 -5.25
N SER A 11 -16.02 2.32 -4.28
CA SER A 11 -16.72 1.12 -3.82
C SER A 11 -17.64 1.37 -2.63
N CYS A 12 -17.26 2.23 -1.68
CA CYS A 12 -18.03 2.48 -0.45
C CYS A 12 -18.53 3.92 -0.30
N GLY A 13 -18.12 4.84 -1.17
CA GLY A 13 -18.56 6.24 -1.11
C GLY A 13 -17.89 7.08 -0.02
N LEU A 14 -16.91 6.54 0.70
CA LEU A 14 -16.20 7.27 1.75
C LEU A 14 -15.43 8.47 1.18
N SER A 15 -15.68 9.66 1.70
CA SER A 15 -14.93 10.88 1.39
C SER A 15 -13.74 11.04 2.34
N LEU A 16 -12.55 11.23 1.79
CA LEU A 16 -11.29 11.35 2.52
C LEU A 16 -10.52 12.58 2.04
N THR A 17 -9.86 13.26 2.97
CA THR A 17 -8.80 14.21 2.65
C THR A 17 -7.55 13.47 2.16
N HIS A 18 -6.59 14.22 1.62
CA HIS A 18 -5.31 13.64 1.23
C HIS A 18 -4.56 13.02 2.41
N GLN A 19 -4.59 13.65 3.59
CA GLN A 19 -3.89 13.14 4.79
C GLN A 19 -4.52 11.84 5.28
N GLU A 20 -5.85 11.80 5.41
CA GLU A 20 -6.55 10.57 5.84
C GLU A 20 -6.32 9.41 4.87
N LEU A 21 -6.24 9.68 3.56
CA LEU A 21 -5.92 8.65 2.56
C LEU A 21 -4.52 8.06 2.78
N ILE A 22 -3.52 8.89 3.13
CA ILE A 22 -2.17 8.43 3.44
C ILE A 22 -2.18 7.57 4.71
N GLU A 23 -2.81 8.07 5.79
CA GLU A 23 -2.87 7.37 7.07
C GLU A 23 -3.54 5.99 6.96
N ILE A 24 -4.66 5.90 6.23
CA ILE A 24 -5.34 4.62 5.99
C ILE A 24 -4.44 3.65 5.21
N ARG A 25 -3.67 4.17 4.24
CA ARG A 25 -2.75 3.36 3.42
C ARG A 25 -1.59 2.83 4.25
N GLU A 26 -0.97 3.68 5.07
CA GLU A 26 0.11 3.31 5.98
C GLU A 26 -0.36 2.27 7.00
N LYS A 27 -1.49 2.52 7.67
CA LYS A 27 -2.06 1.59 8.65
C LYS A 27 -2.44 0.24 8.04
N SER A 28 -2.92 0.24 6.80
CA SER A 28 -3.23 -1.01 6.08
C SER A 28 -1.96 -1.78 5.72
N ARG A 29 -0.90 -1.08 5.33
CA ARG A 29 0.41 -1.67 5.08
C ARG A 29 1.02 -2.25 6.35
N GLU A 30 1.01 -1.52 7.46
CA GLU A 30 1.51 -2.00 8.75
C GLU A 30 0.78 -3.25 9.23
N ARG A 31 -0.56 -3.29 9.12
CA ARG A 31 -1.35 -4.48 9.46
C ARG A 31 -1.00 -5.67 8.57
N PHE A 32 -0.85 -5.43 7.28
CA PHE A 32 -0.46 -6.47 6.33
C PHE A 32 0.95 -6.99 6.64
N GLU A 33 1.91 -6.09 6.89
CA GLU A 33 3.26 -6.48 7.27
C GLU A 33 3.24 -7.23 8.61
N ALA A 34 2.58 -6.71 9.65
CA ALA A 34 2.48 -7.35 10.97
C ALA A 34 1.79 -8.72 10.97
N SER A 35 0.88 -8.97 10.03
CA SER A 35 0.23 -10.29 9.87
C SER A 35 1.02 -11.26 8.99
N MET A 36 2.00 -10.77 8.22
CA MET A 36 2.92 -11.61 7.46
C MET A 36 4.02 -12.15 8.35
N ASP A 37 4.16 -13.48 8.35
CA ASP A 37 5.29 -14.18 8.93
C ASP A 37 6.60 -13.76 8.26
N GLU A 38 7.71 -13.78 9.01
CA GLU A 38 9.02 -13.33 8.54
C GLU A 38 9.48 -14.11 7.29
N ASP A 39 9.12 -15.40 7.21
CA ASP A 39 9.40 -16.26 6.06
C ASP A 39 8.66 -15.85 4.79
N GLU A 40 7.42 -15.37 4.90
CA GLU A 40 6.64 -14.89 3.74
C GLU A 40 7.21 -13.58 3.20
N ARG A 41 7.67 -12.70 4.10
CA ARG A 41 8.33 -11.44 3.71
C ARG A 41 9.62 -11.70 2.94
N GLU A 42 10.42 -12.70 3.35
CA GLU A 42 11.66 -13.04 2.67
C GLU A 42 11.40 -13.61 1.27
N LYS A 43 10.41 -14.50 1.13
CA LYS A 43 9.98 -15.07 -0.16
C LYS A 43 9.52 -13.98 -1.14
N MET A 44 8.66 -13.07 -0.70
CA MET A 44 8.15 -11.96 -1.53
C MET A 44 9.29 -11.08 -2.06
N ARG A 45 10.31 -10.77 -1.23
CA ARG A 45 11.48 -9.99 -1.65
C ARG A 45 12.33 -10.74 -2.67
N LYS A 46 12.62 -12.02 -2.43
CA LYS A 46 13.39 -12.88 -3.34
C LYS A 46 12.69 -13.00 -4.70
N GLU A 47 11.38 -13.17 -4.69
CA GLU A 47 10.56 -13.31 -5.90
C GLU A 47 10.50 -12.00 -6.71
N TYR A 48 10.32 -10.86 -6.04
CA TYR A 48 10.37 -9.54 -6.67
C TYR A 48 11.73 -9.28 -7.33
N LEU A 49 12.82 -9.57 -6.63
CA LEU A 49 14.18 -9.43 -7.17
C LEU A 49 14.41 -10.36 -8.37
N ARG A 50 13.94 -11.60 -8.29
CA ARG A 50 14.04 -12.57 -9.39
C ARG A 50 13.28 -12.11 -10.63
N TRP A 51 12.04 -11.64 -10.47
CA TRP A 51 11.25 -11.06 -11.55
C TRP A 51 11.95 -9.86 -12.19
N TRP A 52 12.42 -8.92 -11.37
CA TRP A 52 13.10 -7.72 -11.85
C TRP A 52 14.37 -8.04 -12.64
N LEU A 53 15.18 -8.97 -12.13
CA LEU A 53 16.40 -9.41 -12.81
C LEU A 53 16.11 -10.22 -14.07
N SER A 54 15.02 -11.01 -14.11
CA SER A 54 14.62 -11.74 -15.33
C SER A 54 14.22 -10.81 -16.48
N LYS A 55 13.71 -9.62 -16.16
CA LYS A 55 13.29 -8.62 -17.15
C LYS A 55 14.45 -7.77 -17.68
N LYS A 56 15.60 -7.82 -17.01
CA LYS A 56 16.82 -7.09 -17.38
C LYS A 56 17.73 -7.88 -18.32
N LYS A 57 17.33 -9.09 -18.71
CA LYS A 57 18.10 -10.01 -19.55
C LYS A 57 17.48 -10.18 -20.93
#